data_AF-A0A0C3PMS0-F1
#
_entry.id   AF-A0A0C3PMS0-F1
#
_cell.length_a   1.000
_cell.length_b   1.000
_cell.length_c   1.000
_cell.angle_alpha   90.00
_cell.angle_beta   90.00
_cell.angle_gamma   90.00
#
_symmetry.space_group_name_H-M   'P 1'
#
loop_
_entity.id
_entity.type
_entity.pdbx_description
1 polymer ?
#
loop_
_entity_poly.entity_id
_entity_poly.type
_entity_poly.pdbx_seq_one_letter_code
_entity_poly.pdbx_strand_id
1 'polypeptide(L)'
;MVLPSGNPNPSADRDSPHDEPPPYSSLPDTSPPKWGPRFDDLTAESHQRLSIESRQPLDPPPECFSTPSPRRIRSHNFLSFTISSLSHKLVDGFCVLHPRGLLEEHGITKEDWVRFLEDLTIAARLSAQGLSAVGSRIPAKPFHLRGPFIINFRVAYDAAFARTPLQEVGALIAVWNESAFERRKLRVTLHVREDEGKKSGYYLLVESL
;
A
#
# COMPACT_ATOMS: atom_id res chain seq x y z
N MET A 1 89.23 -42.32 -22.14
CA MET A 1 89.96 -41.06 -22.37
C MET A 1 88.96 -39.94 -22.16
N VAL A 2 89.23 -39.08 -21.18
CA VAL A 2 88.30 -38.12 -20.58
C VAL A 2 88.43 -36.77 -21.27
N LEU A 3 87.30 -36.15 -21.62
CA LEU A 3 87.16 -34.71 -21.80
C LEU A 3 85.77 -34.29 -21.27
N PRO A 4 85.70 -33.41 -20.25
CA PRO A 4 84.50 -32.67 -19.89
C PRO A 4 84.68 -31.18 -20.19
N SER A 5 83.65 -30.57 -20.76
CA SER A 5 83.42 -29.12 -20.84
C SER A 5 81.92 -29.02 -21.14
N GLY A 6 81.05 -28.59 -20.24
CA GLY A 6 81.11 -27.39 -19.44
C GLY A 6 79.95 -26.52 -19.91
N ASN A 7 78.86 -26.45 -19.14
CA ASN A 7 78.18 -25.19 -18.88
C ASN A 7 77.11 -25.30 -17.78
N PRO A 8 76.98 -24.25 -16.95
CA PRO A 8 76.03 -24.18 -15.84
C PRO A 8 74.68 -23.65 -16.34
N ASN A 9 73.58 -24.20 -15.81
CA ASN A 9 72.26 -23.58 -15.95
C ASN A 9 71.83 -23.03 -14.58
N PRO A 10 71.56 -21.73 -14.46
CA PRO A 10 71.11 -21.11 -13.23
C PRO A 10 69.58 -21.11 -13.12
N SER A 11 69.15 -21.04 -11.86
CA SER A 11 67.90 -20.44 -11.39
C SER A 11 66.61 -21.22 -11.56
N ALA A 12 66.09 -21.62 -10.40
CA ALA A 12 64.68 -21.79 -10.12
C ALA A 12 63.87 -20.58 -10.63
N ASP A 13 62.69 -20.83 -11.17
CA ASP A 13 61.50 -20.18 -10.63
C ASP A 13 60.23 -20.98 -10.96
N ARG A 14 59.35 -20.98 -9.96
CA ARG A 14 58.00 -21.53 -9.99
C ARG A 14 57.14 -20.59 -10.82
N ASP A 15 56.42 -21.11 -11.80
CA ASP A 15 55.19 -20.47 -12.25
C ASP A 15 54.19 -21.56 -12.66
N SER A 16 53.33 -21.90 -11.70
CA SER A 16 52.05 -22.57 -11.93
C SER A 16 50.95 -21.50 -12.02
N PRO A 17 49.81 -21.84 -12.63
CA PRO A 17 49.14 -21.03 -13.64
C PRO A 17 48.34 -19.86 -13.07
N HIS A 18 48.24 -18.81 -13.89
CA HIS A 18 47.23 -17.76 -13.76
C HIS A 18 45.81 -18.37 -13.81
N ASP A 19 45.24 -18.70 -12.66
CA ASP A 19 43.80 -18.76 -12.45
C ASP A 19 43.27 -17.32 -12.39
N GLU A 20 43.02 -16.72 -13.55
CA GLU A 20 42.06 -15.61 -13.62
C GLU A 20 40.66 -16.19 -13.36
N PRO A 21 39.95 -15.77 -12.30
CA PRO A 21 38.58 -16.19 -12.11
C PRO A 21 37.71 -15.61 -13.24
N PRO A 22 36.71 -16.36 -13.73
CA PRO A 22 35.84 -15.93 -14.82
C PRO A 22 35.09 -14.62 -14.45
N PRO A 23 34.74 -13.77 -15.43
CA PRO A 23 34.18 -12.42 -15.22
C PRO A 23 32.75 -12.38 -14.63
N TYR A 24 32.27 -13.46 -14.02
CA TYR A 24 30.91 -13.59 -13.51
C TYR A 24 30.78 -13.53 -11.98
N SER A 25 31.85 -13.19 -11.25
CA SER A 25 31.80 -13.02 -9.78
C SER A 25 31.25 -11.66 -9.32
N SER A 26 30.61 -10.88 -10.18
CA SER A 26 29.79 -9.75 -9.73
C SER A 26 28.58 -10.31 -8.98
N LEU A 27 28.64 -10.23 -7.64
CA LEU A 27 27.50 -10.38 -6.74
C LEU A 27 26.26 -9.71 -7.36
N PRO A 28 25.06 -10.33 -7.31
CA PRO A 28 23.86 -9.65 -7.74
C PRO A 28 23.75 -8.36 -6.93
N ASP A 29 23.84 -7.23 -7.64
CA ASP A 29 23.64 -5.90 -7.09
C ASP A 29 22.33 -5.95 -6.31
N THR A 30 22.44 -5.97 -4.98
CA THR A 30 21.30 -6.08 -4.05
C THR A 30 20.65 -4.72 -3.86
N SER A 31 20.86 -3.79 -4.81
CA SER A 31 20.05 -2.59 -4.89
C SER A 31 18.64 -2.99 -5.31
N PRO A 32 17.61 -2.55 -4.56
CA PRO A 32 16.23 -2.83 -4.93
C PRO A 32 15.99 -2.31 -6.35
N PRO A 33 15.18 -3.02 -7.16
CA PRO A 33 14.95 -2.63 -8.54
C PRO A 33 14.54 -1.16 -8.64
N LYS A 34 15.24 -0.39 -9.49
CA LYS A 34 15.06 1.06 -9.67
C LYS A 34 13.63 1.48 -10.05
N TRP A 35 12.79 0.52 -10.45
CA TRP A 35 11.41 0.72 -10.88
C TRP A 35 10.37 0.68 -9.74
N GLY A 36 10.79 0.40 -8.50
CA GLY A 36 9.88 0.46 -7.36
C GLY A 36 9.44 1.90 -7.02
N PRO A 37 8.17 2.14 -6.64
CA PRO A 37 7.74 3.42 -6.12
C PRO A 37 8.62 3.83 -4.93
N ARG A 38 9.16 5.04 -4.98
CA ARG A 38 9.91 5.62 -3.86
C ARG A 38 8.91 6.19 -2.87
N PHE A 39 8.81 5.56 -1.71
CA PHE A 39 7.87 5.97 -0.67
C PHE A 39 8.50 6.95 0.31
N ASP A 40 7.74 7.98 0.66
CA ASP A 40 7.93 8.74 1.88
C ASP A 40 7.11 8.12 2.99
N ASP A 41 7.75 7.76 4.11
CA ASP A 41 7.05 7.31 5.30
C ASP A 41 6.65 8.51 6.16
N LEU A 42 5.34 8.69 6.32
CA LEU A 42 4.70 9.78 7.06
C LEU A 42 3.88 9.23 8.23
N THR A 43 4.05 7.95 8.56
CA THR A 43 3.21 7.24 9.54
C THR A 43 3.27 7.89 10.92
N ALA A 44 4.48 8.23 11.38
CA ALA A 44 4.66 8.88 12.69
C ALA A 44 4.00 10.27 12.76
N GLU A 45 4.16 11.09 11.72
CA GLU A 45 3.56 12.42 11.63
C GLU A 45 2.04 12.35 11.63
N SER A 46 1.47 11.42 10.86
CA SER A 46 0.03 11.22 10.77
C SER A 46 -0.58 10.75 12.10
N HIS A 47 0.09 9.81 12.79
CA HIS A 47 -0.36 9.37 14.12
C HIS A 47 -0.37 10.51 15.15
N GLN A 48 0.62 11.40 15.09
CA GLN A 48 0.65 12.57 15.96
C GLN A 48 -0.53 13.50 15.67
N ARG A 49 -0.85 13.76 14.39
CA ARG A 49 -2.01 14.57 14.00
C ARG A 49 -3.33 13.96 14.45
N LEU A 50 -3.53 12.67 14.20
CA LEU A 50 -4.73 11.93 14.64
C LEU A 50 -4.92 11.92 16.15
N SER A 51 -3.84 12.09 16.93
CA SER A 51 -3.93 12.17 18.39
C SER A 51 -4.36 13.55 18.88
N ILE A 52 -4.15 14.59 18.08
CA ILE A 52 -4.43 16.00 18.43
C ILE A 52 -5.78 16.43 17.85
N GLU A 53 -6.14 15.94 16.66
CA GLU A 53 -7.23 16.45 15.86
C GLU A 53 -8.40 15.46 15.78
N SER A 54 -9.51 15.79 16.45
CA SER A 54 -10.75 15.02 16.37
C SER A 54 -11.59 15.48 15.18
N ARG A 55 -11.21 15.05 13.97
CA ARG A 55 -11.96 15.34 12.73
C ARG A 55 -12.90 14.20 12.34
N GLN A 56 -14.03 14.53 11.72
CA GLN A 56 -14.93 13.53 11.15
C GLN A 56 -14.50 13.20 9.71
N PRO A 57 -14.55 11.93 9.27
CA PRO A 57 -14.21 11.59 7.90
C PRO A 57 -15.09 12.35 6.91
N LEU A 58 -14.48 12.87 5.84
CA LEU A 58 -15.15 13.68 4.81
C LEU A 58 -15.74 15.04 5.27
N ASP A 59 -15.47 15.51 6.48
CA ASP A 59 -15.91 16.83 6.97
C ASP A 59 -14.73 17.69 7.47
N PRO A 60 -14.39 18.82 6.81
CA PRO A 60 -14.98 19.32 5.55
C PRO A 60 -14.71 18.37 4.37
N PRO A 61 -15.43 18.43 3.25
CA PRO A 61 -15.11 17.59 2.10
C PRO A 61 -13.65 17.81 1.64
N PRO A 62 -12.92 16.74 1.25
CA PRO A 62 -11.58 16.87 0.67
C PRO A 62 -11.57 17.81 -0.54
N GLU A 63 -10.56 18.67 -0.65
CA GLU A 63 -10.46 19.64 -1.76
C GLU A 63 -10.40 18.93 -3.13
N CYS A 64 -9.81 17.74 -3.18
CA CYS A 64 -9.76 16.92 -4.39
C CYS A 64 -11.14 16.46 -4.90
N PHE A 65 -12.20 16.53 -4.09
CA PHE A 65 -13.57 16.18 -4.52
C PHE A 65 -14.18 17.26 -5.42
N SER A 66 -13.79 18.52 -5.21
CA SER A 66 -14.24 19.67 -6.00
C SER A 66 -13.24 20.06 -7.09
N THR A 67 -11.98 19.63 -6.97
CA THR A 67 -10.93 19.96 -7.93
C THR A 67 -11.10 19.13 -9.22
N PRO A 68 -11.21 19.77 -10.39
CA PRO A 68 -11.38 19.05 -11.66
C PRO A 68 -10.17 18.16 -11.95
N SER A 69 -10.42 17.01 -12.56
CA SER A 69 -9.36 16.10 -12.99
C SER A 69 -8.40 16.79 -13.98
N PRO A 70 -7.08 16.54 -13.90
CA PRO A 70 -6.14 16.99 -14.92
C PRO A 70 -6.59 16.60 -16.34
N ARG A 71 -6.41 17.50 -17.32
CA ARG A 71 -6.89 17.30 -18.71
C ARG A 71 -6.21 16.13 -19.43
N ARG A 72 -5.00 15.75 -19.03
CA ARG A 72 -4.20 14.70 -19.67
C ARG A 72 -3.65 13.78 -18.60
N ILE A 73 -4.41 12.72 -18.30
CA ILE A 73 -3.98 11.65 -17.41
C ILE A 73 -3.69 10.43 -18.26
N ARG A 74 -2.52 9.83 -18.06
CA ARG A 74 -2.16 8.56 -18.72
C ARG A 74 -2.77 7.42 -17.93
N SER A 75 -3.45 6.52 -18.62
CA SER A 75 -3.87 5.25 -18.04
C SER A 75 -2.67 4.34 -17.85
N HIS A 76 -2.71 3.51 -16.80
CA HIS A 76 -1.66 2.52 -16.50
C HIS A 76 -0.23 3.09 -16.48
N ASN A 77 -0.06 4.32 -15.96
CA ASN A 77 1.24 5.00 -15.91
C ASN A 77 2.22 4.40 -14.88
N PHE A 78 1.74 3.60 -13.93
CA PHE A 78 2.57 2.90 -12.95
C PHE A 78 2.06 1.50 -12.65
N LEU A 79 2.96 0.65 -12.13
CA LEU A 79 2.64 -0.68 -11.64
C LEU A 79 1.89 -0.60 -10.32
N SER A 80 0.82 -1.39 -10.19
CA SER A 80 0.03 -1.45 -8.96
C SER A 80 0.91 -1.73 -7.75
N PHE A 81 0.65 -1.03 -6.65
CA PHE A 81 1.40 -1.17 -5.41
C PHE A 81 0.46 -1.35 -4.23
N THR A 82 1.00 -1.81 -3.11
CA THR A 82 0.20 -2.11 -1.92
C THR A 82 0.64 -1.27 -0.72
N ILE A 83 -0.33 -0.96 0.13
CA ILE A 83 -0.12 -0.32 1.42
C ILE A 83 -0.61 -1.28 2.50
N SER A 84 0.29 -1.71 3.38
CA SER A 84 -0.05 -2.67 4.43
C SER A 84 -0.74 -1.99 5.62
N SER A 85 -1.61 -2.73 6.30
CA SER A 85 -2.11 -2.31 7.61
C SER A 85 -0.99 -2.35 8.64
N LEU A 86 -1.07 -1.48 9.66
CA LEU A 86 -0.08 -1.43 10.74
C LEU A 86 -0.16 -2.64 11.66
N SER A 87 -1.34 -3.27 11.74
CA SER A 87 -1.57 -4.47 12.52
C SER A 87 -2.58 -5.39 11.84
N HIS A 88 -2.96 -6.47 12.53
CA HIS A 88 -4.04 -7.36 12.10
C HIS A 88 -5.45 -6.73 12.22
N LYS A 89 -5.59 -5.57 12.86
CA LYS A 89 -6.85 -4.84 13.07
C LYS A 89 -6.90 -3.57 12.24
N LEU A 90 -8.06 -3.29 11.63
CA LEU A 90 -8.27 -2.06 10.86
C LEU A 90 -8.24 -0.78 11.71
N VAL A 91 -8.58 -0.87 13.00
CA VAL A 91 -8.63 0.28 13.92
C VAL A 91 -7.26 0.91 14.17
N ASP A 92 -6.20 0.13 13.97
CA ASP A 92 -4.82 0.58 14.12
C ASP A 92 -4.34 1.33 12.86
N GLY A 93 -5.09 1.24 11.75
CA GLY A 93 -4.84 1.99 10.53
C GLY A 93 -3.88 1.31 9.55
N PHE A 94 -3.40 2.12 8.61
CA PHE A 94 -2.50 1.72 7.53
C PHE A 94 -1.19 2.51 7.61
N CYS A 95 -0.11 1.94 7.07
CA CYS A 95 1.14 2.68 6.92
C CYS A 95 0.89 3.89 6.00
N VAL A 96 1.30 5.09 6.43
CA VAL A 96 1.10 6.32 5.66
C VAL A 96 2.28 6.52 4.73
N LEU A 97 2.33 5.69 3.69
CA LEU A 97 3.38 5.72 2.68
C LEU A 97 2.90 6.52 1.47
N HIS A 98 3.62 7.58 1.12
CA HIS A 98 3.32 8.41 -0.05
C HIS A 98 4.27 8.06 -1.21
N PRO A 99 3.76 7.52 -2.33
CA PRO A 99 4.58 7.19 -3.50
C PRO A 99 4.91 8.47 -4.30
N ARG A 100 6.17 8.93 -4.19
CA ARG A 100 6.63 10.18 -4.79
C ARG A 100 6.40 10.23 -6.30
N GLY A 101 5.72 11.27 -6.77
CA GLY A 101 5.57 11.60 -8.18
C GLY A 101 4.63 10.67 -8.96
N LEU A 102 3.99 9.70 -8.30
CA LEU A 102 3.02 8.81 -8.98
C LEU A 102 1.60 9.37 -8.88
N LEU A 103 1.16 9.77 -7.68
CA LEU A 103 -0.21 10.22 -7.45
C LEU A 103 -0.45 11.63 -7.97
N GLU A 104 0.59 12.45 -7.97
CA GLU A 104 0.58 13.84 -8.42
C GLU A 104 0.32 13.95 -9.93
N GLU A 105 0.75 12.95 -10.72
CA GLU A 105 0.42 12.87 -12.15
C GLU A 105 -1.09 12.69 -12.40
N HIS A 106 -1.80 12.10 -11.44
CA HIS A 106 -3.26 11.98 -11.43
C HIS A 106 -3.93 13.16 -10.72
N GLY A 107 -3.15 14.15 -10.28
CA GLY A 107 -3.61 15.34 -9.56
C GLY A 107 -3.92 15.10 -8.09
N ILE A 108 -3.71 13.90 -7.55
CA ILE A 108 -3.87 13.62 -6.13
C ILE A 108 -2.65 14.15 -5.39
N THR A 109 -2.86 15.09 -4.47
CA THR A 109 -1.77 15.68 -3.70
C THR A 109 -1.32 14.74 -2.58
N LYS A 110 -0.13 15.02 -2.03
CA LYS A 110 0.37 14.31 -0.84
C LYS A 110 -0.59 14.45 0.33
N GLU A 111 -1.14 15.65 0.52
CA GLU A 111 -2.08 16.00 1.58
C GLU A 111 -3.39 15.23 1.43
N ASP A 112 -3.94 15.14 0.21
CA ASP A 112 -5.16 14.36 -0.07
C ASP A 112 -4.94 12.87 0.22
N TRP A 113 -3.78 12.34 -0.16
CA TRP A 113 -3.45 10.94 0.07
C TRP A 113 -3.30 10.60 1.56
N VAL A 114 -2.57 11.44 2.31
CA VAL A 114 -2.45 11.30 3.77
C VAL A 114 -3.83 11.40 4.43
N ARG A 115 -4.63 12.39 4.00
CA ARG A 115 -5.98 12.60 4.52
C ARG A 115 -6.88 11.40 4.30
N PHE A 116 -6.79 10.77 3.12
CA PHE A 116 -7.51 9.54 2.80
C PHE A 116 -7.16 8.41 3.78
N LEU A 117 -5.87 8.12 3.99
CA LEU A 117 -5.43 7.04 4.88
C LEU A 117 -5.82 7.29 6.35
N GLU A 118 -5.77 8.55 6.78
CA GLU A 118 -6.25 8.98 8.09
C GLU A 118 -7.77 8.81 8.23
N ASP A 119 -8.55 9.19 7.21
CA ASP A 119 -10.00 9.03 7.19
C ASP A 119 -10.39 7.55 7.33
N LEU A 120 -9.66 6.62 6.70
CA LEU A 120 -9.87 5.18 6.86
C LEU A 120 -9.66 4.75 8.32
N THR A 121 -8.60 5.26 8.96
CA THR A 121 -8.28 4.94 10.35
C THR A 121 -9.35 5.47 11.31
N ILE A 122 -9.79 6.71 11.11
CA ILE A 122 -10.88 7.31 11.90
C ILE A 122 -12.18 6.53 11.68
N ALA A 123 -12.53 6.18 10.45
CA ALA A 123 -13.74 5.42 10.15
C ALA A 123 -13.72 4.01 10.78
N ALA A 124 -12.57 3.34 10.76
CA ALA A 124 -12.39 2.06 11.44
C ALA A 124 -12.57 2.19 12.97
N ARG A 125 -12.03 3.25 13.58
CA ARG A 125 -12.18 3.51 15.02
C ARG A 125 -13.62 3.84 15.41
N LEU A 126 -14.30 4.69 14.63
CA LEU A 126 -15.70 5.05 14.85
C LEU A 126 -16.61 3.82 14.76
N SER A 127 -16.45 3.00 13.71
CA SER A 127 -17.23 1.77 13.55
C SER A 127 -16.95 0.73 14.63
N ALA A 128 -15.72 0.65 15.15
CA ALA A 128 -15.42 -0.19 16.32
C ALA A 128 -16.13 0.29 17.59
N GLN A 129 -16.48 1.57 17.67
CA GLN A 129 -17.31 2.16 18.73
C GLN A 129 -18.82 2.09 18.42
N GLY A 130 -19.21 1.49 17.28
CA GLY A 130 -20.60 1.42 16.83
C GLY A 130 -21.12 2.68 16.12
N LEU A 131 -20.26 3.65 15.83
CA LEU A 131 -20.59 4.89 15.13
C LEU A 131 -20.29 4.75 13.62
N SER A 132 -21.19 5.23 12.75
CA SER A 132 -20.92 5.30 11.31
C SER A 132 -20.27 6.64 10.94
N ALA A 133 -19.09 6.55 10.36
CA ALA A 133 -18.32 7.69 9.86
C ALA A 133 -18.88 8.28 8.56
N VAL A 134 -19.43 7.42 7.69
CA VAL A 134 -19.94 7.84 6.37
C VAL A 134 -21.43 8.21 6.40
N GLY A 135 -22.10 7.99 7.54
CA GLY A 135 -23.53 8.21 7.73
C GLY A 135 -24.40 7.32 6.83
N SER A 136 -25.71 7.53 6.84
CA SER A 136 -26.66 6.77 5.98
C SER A 136 -26.53 7.07 4.47
N ARG A 137 -25.53 7.87 4.06
CA ARG A 137 -25.37 8.38 2.68
C ARG A 137 -24.96 7.33 1.66
N ILE A 138 -24.57 6.14 2.10
CA ILE A 138 -24.34 5.00 1.22
C ILE A 138 -25.40 3.96 1.55
N PRO A 139 -26.30 3.60 0.62
CA PRO A 139 -27.15 2.43 0.78
C PRO A 139 -26.24 1.25 1.10
N ALA A 140 -26.51 0.51 2.18
CA ALA A 140 -25.79 -0.71 2.46
C ALA A 140 -25.95 -1.65 1.25
N LYS A 141 -25.00 -1.62 0.31
CA LYS A 141 -24.97 -2.60 -0.77
C LYS A 141 -24.77 -3.94 -0.06
N PRO A 142 -25.72 -4.88 -0.16
CA PRO A 142 -25.57 -6.16 0.48
C PRO A 142 -24.30 -6.79 -0.10
N PHE A 143 -23.27 -6.92 0.73
CA PHE A 143 -22.18 -7.82 0.42
C PHE A 143 -22.81 -9.19 0.21
N HIS A 144 -22.69 -9.75 -0.99
CA HIS A 144 -23.21 -11.08 -1.31
C HIS A 144 -22.37 -12.14 -0.58
N LEU A 145 -22.53 -12.23 0.75
CA LEU A 145 -22.15 -13.40 1.52
C LEU A 145 -23.19 -14.48 1.21
N ARG A 146 -22.89 -15.33 0.23
CA ARG A 146 -23.59 -16.58 -0.03
C ARG A 146 -23.52 -17.45 1.22
N GLY A 147 -24.60 -17.52 2.00
CA GLY A 147 -24.74 -18.45 3.14
C GLY A 147 -26.16 -18.44 3.72
N PRO A 148 -26.76 -19.60 4.05
CA PRO A 148 -28.15 -19.69 4.47
C PRO A 148 -28.26 -19.56 5.99
N PHE A 149 -28.28 -18.33 6.53
CA PHE A 149 -28.68 -18.12 7.92
C PHE A 149 -29.66 -16.95 8.01
N ILE A 150 -30.92 -17.29 8.32
CA ILE A 150 -32.02 -16.38 8.58
C ILE A 150 -31.83 -15.86 10.02
N ILE A 151 -31.66 -14.55 10.20
CA ILE A 151 -31.51 -13.93 11.53
C ILE A 151 -32.66 -12.93 11.78
N ASN A 152 -33.24 -13.04 12.97
CA ASN A 152 -34.48 -12.43 13.45
C ASN A 152 -34.57 -10.89 13.35
N PHE A 153 -35.73 -10.40 12.89
CA PHE A 153 -36.00 -9.03 12.39
C PHE A 153 -36.25 -7.91 13.42
N ARG A 154 -36.14 -8.11 14.74
CA ARG A 154 -36.51 -7.07 15.73
C ARG A 154 -35.37 -6.45 16.56
N VAL A 155 -34.26 -7.17 16.76
CA VAL A 155 -33.00 -6.59 17.28
C VAL A 155 -32.10 -6.09 16.12
N ALA A 156 -32.47 -6.47 14.89
CA ALA A 156 -31.73 -6.21 13.67
C ALA A 156 -31.85 -4.78 13.13
N TYR A 157 -32.76 -3.93 13.63
CA TYR A 157 -32.95 -2.59 13.06
C TYR A 157 -31.82 -1.62 13.44
N ASP A 158 -31.40 -1.59 14.71
CA ASP A 158 -30.23 -0.78 15.12
C ASP A 158 -28.90 -1.44 14.74
N ALA A 159 -28.83 -2.78 14.82
CA ALA A 159 -27.66 -3.54 14.39
C ALA A 159 -27.43 -3.48 12.86
N ALA A 160 -28.45 -3.18 12.06
CA ALA A 160 -28.31 -3.00 10.61
C ALA A 160 -27.56 -1.71 10.24
N PHE A 161 -27.45 -0.74 11.15
CA PHE A 161 -26.68 0.49 10.94
C PHE A 161 -25.26 0.40 11.51
N ALA A 162 -25.02 -0.49 12.49
CA ALA A 162 -23.69 -0.76 13.03
C ALA A 162 -22.86 -1.59 12.03
N ARG A 163 -22.19 -0.91 11.11
CA ARG A 163 -21.28 -1.53 10.15
C ARG A 163 -20.02 -2.02 10.85
N THR A 164 -19.56 -3.20 10.44
CA THR A 164 -18.23 -3.67 10.86
C THR A 164 -17.14 -2.72 10.35
N PRO A 165 -15.98 -2.61 11.01
CA PRO A 165 -14.89 -1.77 10.53
C PRO A 165 -14.48 -2.05 9.08
N LEU A 166 -14.55 -3.31 8.65
CA LEU A 166 -14.29 -3.69 7.27
C LEU A 166 -15.30 -3.07 6.29
N GLN A 167 -16.58 -3.13 6.63
CA GLN A 167 -17.64 -2.57 5.79
C GLN A 167 -17.57 -1.05 5.76
N GLU A 168 -17.30 -0.40 6.90
CA GLU A 168 -17.24 1.06 6.96
C GLU A 168 -16.03 1.61 6.20
N VAL A 169 -14.85 1.01 6.37
CA VAL A 169 -13.65 1.36 5.59
C VAL A 169 -13.89 1.10 4.10
N GLY A 170 -14.49 -0.04 3.73
CA GLY A 170 -14.82 -0.34 2.33
C GLY A 170 -15.81 0.65 1.72
N ALA A 171 -16.81 1.09 2.49
CA ALA A 171 -17.77 2.09 2.06
C ALA A 171 -17.12 3.47 1.87
N LEU A 172 -16.23 3.86 2.78
CA LEU A 172 -15.46 5.10 2.66
C LEU A 172 -14.54 5.07 1.43
N ILE A 173 -13.85 3.95 1.17
CA ILE A 173 -13.04 3.77 -0.04
C ILE A 173 -13.89 3.94 -1.30
N ALA A 174 -15.12 3.40 -1.32
CA ALA A 174 -16.02 3.57 -2.45
C ALA A 174 -16.35 5.04 -2.73
N VAL A 175 -16.58 5.85 -1.69
CA VAL A 175 -16.83 7.30 -1.84
C VAL A 175 -15.61 8.01 -2.40
N TRP A 176 -14.42 7.70 -1.88
CA TRP A 176 -13.17 8.27 -2.38
C TRP A 176 -12.89 7.88 -3.85
N ASN A 177 -13.15 6.63 -4.21
CA ASN A 177 -13.04 6.16 -5.59
C ASN A 177 -13.99 6.92 -6.53
N GLU A 178 -15.28 7.00 -6.19
CA GLU A 178 -16.29 7.66 -7.02
C GLU A 178 -16.08 9.18 -7.12
N SER A 179 -15.63 9.80 -6.02
CA SER A 179 -15.50 11.25 -5.90
C SER A 179 -14.19 11.79 -6.45
N ALA A 180 -13.08 11.05 -6.30
CA ALA A 180 -11.75 11.51 -6.64
C ALA A 180 -10.96 10.54 -7.53
N PHE A 181 -10.75 9.29 -7.08
CA PHE A 181 -9.74 8.44 -7.71
C PHE A 181 -10.14 7.97 -9.11
N GLU A 182 -11.35 7.47 -9.34
CA GLU A 182 -11.73 6.90 -10.65
C GLU A 182 -11.80 7.98 -11.73
N ARG A 183 -12.26 9.19 -11.38
CA ARG A 183 -12.23 10.37 -12.26
C ARG A 183 -10.81 10.76 -12.67
N ARG A 184 -9.82 10.31 -11.91
CA ARG A 184 -8.40 10.57 -12.10
C ARG A 184 -7.64 9.31 -12.54
N LYS A 185 -8.33 8.27 -13.03
CA LYS A 185 -7.72 7.01 -13.50
C LYS A 185 -6.93 6.27 -12.41
N LEU A 186 -7.41 6.34 -11.18
CA LEU A 186 -6.90 5.59 -10.05
C LEU A 186 -8.01 4.76 -9.43
N ARG A 187 -7.66 3.62 -8.85
CA ARG A 187 -8.57 2.83 -8.03
C ARG A 187 -7.84 2.31 -6.81
N VAL A 188 -8.51 2.41 -5.66
CA VAL A 188 -8.03 1.79 -4.42
C VAL A 188 -9.00 0.69 -4.00
N THR A 189 -8.48 -0.50 -3.71
CA THR A 189 -9.28 -1.63 -3.21
C THR A 189 -8.71 -2.15 -1.90
N LEU A 190 -9.60 -2.55 -0.98
CA LEU A 190 -9.21 -3.17 0.29
C LEU A 190 -9.23 -4.68 0.18
N HIS A 191 -8.13 -5.31 0.60
CA HIS A 191 -7.98 -6.76 0.63
C HIS A 191 -7.64 -7.25 2.03
N VAL A 192 -8.09 -8.46 2.35
CA VAL A 192 -7.70 -9.18 3.56
C VAL A 192 -6.41 -9.92 3.27
N ARG A 193 -5.41 -9.75 4.13
CA ARG A 193 -4.19 -10.55 4.11
C ARG A 193 -4.44 -11.83 4.89
N GLU A 194 -4.20 -12.96 4.23
CA GLU A 194 -4.24 -14.29 4.84
C GLU A 194 -2.83 -14.87 4.82
N ASP A 195 -2.41 -15.44 5.95
CA ASP A 195 -1.15 -16.14 6.11
C ASP A 195 -1.44 -17.51 6.74
N GLU A 196 -1.02 -18.57 6.07
CA GLU A 196 -1.29 -19.97 6.47
C GLU A 196 -2.78 -20.27 6.80
N GLY A 197 -3.70 -19.68 6.04
CA GLY A 197 -5.15 -19.86 6.24
C GLY A 197 -5.72 -19.11 7.45
N LYS A 198 -4.91 -18.29 8.13
CA LYS A 198 -5.35 -17.36 9.18
C LYS A 198 -5.28 -15.94 8.66
N LYS A 199 -6.29 -15.14 8.99
CA LYS A 199 -6.27 -13.70 8.71
C LYS A 199 -5.12 -13.03 9.47
N SER A 200 -4.14 -12.50 8.74
CA SER A 200 -2.93 -11.87 9.28
C SER A 200 -2.97 -10.34 9.20
N GLY A 201 -3.89 -9.77 8.42
CA GLY A 201 -4.11 -8.32 8.39
C GLY A 201 -4.86 -7.86 7.16
N TYR A 202 -4.52 -6.67 6.68
CA TYR A 202 -5.16 -6.03 5.54
C TYR A 202 -4.13 -5.32 4.68
N TYR A 203 -4.47 -5.11 3.41
CA TYR A 203 -3.70 -4.22 2.55
C TYR A 203 -4.62 -3.48 1.59
N LEU A 204 -4.23 -2.27 1.24
CA LEU A 204 -4.82 -1.52 0.14
C LEU A 204 -4.02 -1.88 -1.11
N LEU A 205 -4.70 -2.16 -2.21
CA LEU A 205 -4.12 -2.24 -3.54
C LEU A 205 -4.48 -0.95 -4.27
N VAL A 206 -3.46 -0.29 -4.82
CA VAL A 206 -3.62 0.93 -5.61
C VAL A 206 -3.27 0.61 -7.06
N GLU A 207 -4.21 0.89 -7.95
CA GLU A 207 -4.11 0.57 -9.38
C GLU A 207 -4.29 1.84 -10.22
N SER A 208 -3.52 1.94 -11.29
CA SER A 208 -3.72 2.93 -12.35
C SER A 208 -4.64 2.32 -13.43
N LEU A 209 -5.74 2.99 -13.75
CA LEU A 209 -6.81 2.54 -14.67
C LEU A 209 -6.61 3.01 -16.10
#